data_AF-A0A957G116-F1
#
_entry.id   AF-A0A957G116-F1
#
_cell.length_a   1.000
_cell.length_b   1.000
_cell.length_c   1.000
_cell.angle_alpha   90.00
_cell.angle_beta   90.00
_cell.angle_gamma   90.00
#
_symmetry.space_group_name_H-M   'P 1'
#
loop_
_entity.id
_entity.type
_entity.pdbx_description
1 polymer ?
#
loop_
_entity_poly.entity_id
_entity_poly.type
_entity_poly.pdbx_seq_one_letter_code
_entity_poly.pdbx_strand_id
1 'polypeptide(L)'
;NEPNVDDENHQFLSNPNQYAAVWADVAREVVNNGGLPGIGALSPGGSYNHYTFLERTLQAIKANGDEALLAHAWLSVHNYHGLRAFDDPDGFFLFRNYNTIVERELGRSLPMVGTEAGSYADDPNVEKQFISFQYNYMQNAEPYFFAVSYWLLANVEGGGHDNQWEWQTLFRPGYVHPVVTDFFYQRSQ
;
A
#
# COMPACT_ATOMS: atom_id res chain seq x y z
N ASN A 1 1.36 -10.29 -1.67
CA ASN A 1 0.89 -8.97 -2.13
C ASN A 1 -0.59 -9.09 -2.43
N GLU A 2 -1.39 -8.05 -2.23
CA GLU A 2 -2.83 -8.01 -2.56
C GLU A 2 -3.63 -9.30 -2.28
N PRO A 3 -3.62 -9.85 -1.04
CA PRO A 3 -4.21 -11.16 -0.74
C PRO A 3 -5.75 -11.23 -0.95
N ASN A 4 -6.38 -10.11 -1.27
CA ASN A 4 -7.79 -10.00 -1.62
C ASN A 4 -8.05 -10.00 -3.15
N VAL A 5 -7.02 -10.25 -3.95
CA VAL A 5 -7.09 -10.46 -5.40
C VAL A 5 -6.90 -11.95 -5.69
N ASP A 6 -7.86 -12.55 -6.41
CA ASP A 6 -7.84 -13.99 -6.69
C ASP A 6 -6.77 -14.37 -7.72
N ASP A 7 -6.71 -13.60 -8.81
CA ASP A 7 -5.84 -13.89 -9.95
C ASP A 7 -4.35 -13.80 -9.58
N GLU A 8 -3.95 -12.77 -8.84
CA GLU A 8 -2.55 -12.54 -8.42
C GLU A 8 -2.04 -13.61 -7.46
N ASN A 9 -2.90 -14.07 -6.55
CA ASN A 9 -2.52 -15.05 -5.54
C ASN A 9 -2.81 -16.50 -5.98
N HIS A 10 -3.27 -16.70 -7.22
CA HIS A 10 -3.68 -17.98 -7.78
C HIS A 10 -4.60 -18.77 -6.84
N GLN A 11 -5.48 -18.06 -6.14
CA GLN A 11 -6.41 -18.61 -5.17
C GLN A 11 -7.79 -18.68 -5.79
N PHE A 12 -8.55 -19.73 -5.48
CA PHE A 12 -9.90 -19.89 -6.02
C PHE A 12 -10.85 -18.81 -5.48
N LEU A 13 -10.71 -18.47 -4.19
CA LEU A 13 -11.46 -17.42 -3.54
C LEU A 13 -10.61 -16.82 -2.42
N SER A 14 -10.42 -15.51 -2.48
CA SER A 14 -9.81 -14.69 -1.44
C SER A 14 -10.47 -14.97 -0.09
N ASN A 15 -9.65 -15.39 0.88
CA ASN A 15 -10.13 -15.85 2.17
C ASN A 15 -9.32 -15.23 3.33
N PRO A 16 -9.89 -14.27 4.08
CA PRO A 16 -9.19 -13.60 5.16
C PRO A 16 -8.81 -14.54 6.32
N ASN A 17 -9.57 -15.62 6.55
CA ASN A 17 -9.24 -16.59 7.60
C ASN A 17 -8.02 -17.44 7.23
N GLN A 18 -7.96 -17.87 5.96
CA GLN A 18 -6.80 -18.60 5.44
C GLN A 18 -5.57 -17.70 5.42
N TYR A 19 -5.72 -16.46 4.95
CA TYR A 19 -4.66 -15.47 4.97
C TYR A 19 -4.13 -15.23 6.39
N ALA A 20 -5.02 -15.03 7.37
CA ALA A 20 -4.65 -14.84 8.78
C ALA A 20 -3.82 -16.02 9.33
N ALA A 21 -4.21 -17.26 9.04
CA ALA A 21 -3.47 -18.44 9.51
C ALA A 21 -2.06 -18.51 8.91
N VAL A 22 -1.94 -18.35 7.58
CA VAL A 22 -0.65 -18.38 6.89
C VAL A 22 0.23 -17.21 7.32
N TRP A 23 -0.36 -16.01 7.46
CA TRP A 23 0.35 -14.84 7.96
C TRP A 23 0.89 -15.08 9.38
N ALA A 24 0.08 -15.65 10.28
CA ALA A 24 0.48 -15.89 11.66
C ALA A 24 1.65 -16.88 11.76
N ASP A 25 1.63 -17.95 10.96
CA ASP A 25 2.72 -18.92 10.91
C ASP A 25 4.05 -18.27 10.52
N VAL A 26 4.06 -17.47 9.45
CA VAL A 26 5.25 -16.74 9.00
C VAL A 26 5.62 -15.61 9.98
N ALA A 27 4.64 -14.93 10.56
CA ALA A 27 4.85 -13.85 11.53
C ALA A 27 5.60 -14.34 12.77
N ARG A 28 5.28 -15.54 13.28
CA ARG A 28 6.02 -16.16 14.38
C ARG A 28 7.49 -16.36 14.02
N GLU A 29 7.78 -16.84 12.82
CA GLU A 29 9.17 -17.00 12.37
C GLU A 29 9.90 -15.66 12.28
N VAL A 30 9.27 -14.64 11.69
CA VAL A 30 9.86 -13.29 11.58
C VAL A 30 10.16 -12.71 12.96
N VAL A 31 9.22 -12.79 13.91
CA VAL A 31 9.40 -12.28 15.28
C VAL A 31 10.49 -13.06 16.01
N ASN A 32 10.54 -14.39 15.87
CA ASN A 32 11.58 -15.23 16.48
C ASN A 32 12.99 -14.88 15.98
N ASN A 33 13.09 -14.27 14.79
CA ASN A 33 14.35 -13.78 14.21
C ASN A 33 14.57 -12.27 14.42
N GLY A 34 13.78 -11.63 15.29
CA GLY A 34 13.92 -10.22 15.64
C GLY A 34 13.35 -9.22 14.63
N GLY A 35 12.57 -9.71 13.65
CA GLY A 35 11.91 -8.87 12.64
C GLY A 35 10.51 -8.40 13.06
N LEU A 36 9.92 -7.56 12.21
CA LEU A 36 8.55 -7.05 12.34
C LEU A 36 7.71 -7.51 11.13
N PRO A 37 6.75 -8.44 11.30
CA PRO A 37 5.94 -8.92 10.18
C PRO A 37 4.99 -7.85 9.64
N GLY A 38 4.95 -7.70 8.32
CA GLY A 38 3.96 -6.86 7.64
C GLY A 38 2.70 -7.65 7.33
N ILE A 39 1.53 -7.08 7.60
CA ILE A 39 0.28 -7.46 6.96
C ILE A 39 0.35 -6.91 5.52
N GLY A 40 0.10 -7.80 4.56
CA GLY A 40 0.20 -7.50 3.14
C GLY A 40 -0.82 -6.44 2.71
N ALA A 41 -0.42 -5.59 1.78
CA ALA A 41 -1.29 -4.53 1.29
C ALA A 41 -2.45 -5.13 0.53
N LEU A 42 -3.63 -4.52 0.66
CA LEU A 42 -4.85 -4.95 0.00
C LEU A 42 -5.13 -4.06 -1.20
N SER A 43 -5.63 -4.66 -2.28
CA SER A 43 -6.05 -3.95 -3.49
C SER A 43 -7.46 -3.36 -3.31
N PRO A 44 -7.67 -2.04 -3.44
CA PRO A 44 -9.03 -1.48 -3.44
C PRO A 44 -9.93 -2.05 -4.55
N GLY A 45 -9.33 -2.51 -5.66
CA GLY A 45 -10.01 -3.12 -6.80
C GLY A 45 -10.06 -4.66 -6.77
N GLY A 46 -9.61 -5.31 -5.70
CA GLY A 46 -9.56 -6.77 -5.63
C GLY A 46 -10.92 -7.45 -5.58
N SER A 47 -10.94 -8.74 -5.91
CA SER A 47 -12.15 -9.59 -5.93
C SER A 47 -12.92 -9.56 -4.60
N TYR A 48 -12.20 -9.45 -3.49
CA TYR A 48 -12.78 -9.30 -2.16
C TYR A 48 -12.60 -7.87 -1.66
N ASN A 49 -13.67 -7.25 -1.15
CA ASN A 49 -13.64 -5.91 -0.59
C ASN A 49 -12.56 -5.77 0.50
N HIS A 50 -11.54 -4.97 0.21
CA HIS A 50 -10.37 -4.75 1.06
C HIS A 50 -10.69 -4.33 2.50
N TYR A 51 -11.67 -3.45 2.75
CA TYR A 51 -12.06 -3.10 4.13
C TYR A 51 -12.56 -4.30 4.92
N THR A 52 -13.47 -5.08 4.32
CA THR A 52 -14.00 -6.29 4.95
C THR A 52 -12.92 -7.37 5.09
N PHE A 53 -12.01 -7.46 4.12
CA PHE A 53 -10.89 -8.39 4.17
C PHE A 53 -9.93 -8.07 5.33
N LEU A 54 -9.57 -6.79 5.51
CA LEU A 54 -8.75 -6.33 6.64
C LEU A 54 -9.43 -6.65 7.97
N GLU A 55 -10.69 -6.24 8.12
CA GLU A 55 -11.46 -6.45 9.35
C GLU A 55 -11.51 -7.95 9.71
N ARG A 56 -11.88 -8.80 8.76
CA ARG A 56 -11.96 -10.25 9.00
C ARG A 56 -10.61 -10.88 9.26
N THR A 57 -9.54 -10.38 8.64
CA THR A 57 -8.17 -10.85 8.90
C THR A 57 -7.80 -10.58 10.36
N LEU A 58 -8.02 -9.36 10.85
CA LEU A 58 -7.74 -8.99 12.25
C LEU A 58 -8.58 -9.81 13.23
N GLN A 59 -9.87 -9.99 12.94
CA GLN A 59 -10.77 -10.83 13.74
C GLN A 59 -10.32 -12.29 13.77
N ALA A 60 -9.87 -12.84 12.65
CA ALA A 60 -9.37 -14.21 12.57
C ALA A 60 -8.07 -14.41 13.35
N ILE A 61 -7.12 -13.48 13.26
CA ILE A 61 -5.87 -13.50 14.05
C ILE A 61 -6.20 -13.55 15.55
N LYS A 62 -7.14 -12.71 16.01
CA LYS A 62 -7.60 -12.71 17.41
C LYS A 62 -8.27 -14.02 17.79
N ALA A 63 -9.19 -14.52 16.97
CA ALA A 63 -9.91 -15.76 17.22
C ALA A 63 -9.00 -17.00 17.29
N ASN A 64 -7.88 -16.99 16.55
CA ASN A 64 -6.88 -18.04 16.57
C ASN A 64 -5.93 -17.97 17.78
N GLY A 65 -6.01 -16.91 18.60
CA GLY A 65 -5.12 -16.68 19.74
C GLY A 65 -3.79 -16.02 19.39
N ASP A 66 -3.67 -15.46 18.19
CA ASP A 66 -2.43 -14.89 17.63
C ASP A 66 -2.34 -13.36 17.80
N GLU A 67 -3.23 -12.76 18.61
CA GLU A 67 -3.29 -11.31 18.82
C GLU A 67 -1.95 -10.70 19.29
N ALA A 68 -1.16 -11.45 20.07
CA ALA A 68 0.15 -10.98 20.53
C ALA A 68 1.14 -10.69 19.38
N LEU A 69 0.99 -11.36 18.22
CA LEU A 69 1.82 -11.08 17.04
C LEU A 69 1.60 -9.67 16.50
N LEU A 70 0.38 -9.13 16.66
CA LEU A 70 0.03 -7.78 16.21
C LEU A 70 0.76 -6.69 17.01
N ALA A 71 1.31 -7.00 18.19
CA ALA A 71 2.17 -6.06 18.92
C ALA A 71 3.52 -5.82 18.22
N HIS A 72 3.92 -6.73 17.31
CA HIS A 72 5.16 -6.66 16.54
C HIS A 72 4.90 -6.40 15.05
N ALA A 73 3.65 -6.15 14.65
CA ALA A 73 3.27 -6.07 13.24
C ALA A 73 3.13 -4.62 12.74
N TRP A 74 3.16 -4.49 11.42
CA TRP A 74 2.79 -3.28 10.68
C TRP A 74 1.83 -3.62 9.53
N LEU A 75 1.15 -2.63 8.97
CA LEU A 75 0.20 -2.79 7.87
C LEU A 75 0.73 -2.10 6.60
N SER A 76 0.83 -2.87 5.52
CA SER A 76 1.15 -2.32 4.20
C SER A 76 -0.11 -1.69 3.58
N VAL A 77 0.04 -0.60 2.82
CA VAL A 77 -1.08 0.13 2.22
C VAL A 77 -0.80 0.44 0.75
N HIS A 78 -1.77 0.15 -0.13
CA HIS A 78 -1.81 0.66 -1.50
C HIS A 78 -2.71 1.90 -1.55
N ASN A 79 -2.14 3.10 -1.53
CA ASN A 79 -2.84 4.37 -1.36
C ASN A 79 -2.68 5.27 -2.60
N TYR A 80 -3.08 4.73 -3.75
CA TYR A 80 -3.11 5.47 -5.01
C TYR A 80 -4.10 6.65 -4.95
N HIS A 81 -3.72 7.79 -5.51
CA HIS A 81 -4.72 8.72 -6.06
C HIS A 81 -5.45 8.05 -7.21
N GLY A 82 -4.69 7.39 -8.09
CA GLY A 82 -5.23 6.94 -9.37
C GLY A 82 -5.83 8.12 -10.14
N LEU A 83 -7.15 8.10 -10.34
CA LEU A 83 -7.92 9.20 -10.93
C LEU A 83 -8.84 9.93 -9.92
N ARG A 84 -8.74 9.57 -8.63
CA ARG A 84 -9.58 10.11 -7.57
C ARG A 84 -9.17 11.53 -7.19
N ALA A 85 -10.13 12.30 -6.69
CA ALA A 85 -9.90 13.65 -6.20
C ALA A 85 -8.92 13.68 -5.01
N PHE A 86 -8.39 14.87 -4.70
CA PHE A 86 -7.42 15.06 -3.61
C PHE A 86 -7.95 14.60 -2.24
N ASP A 87 -9.23 14.82 -1.99
CA ASP A 87 -9.92 14.58 -0.72
C ASP A 87 -10.72 13.27 -0.69
N ASP A 88 -10.62 12.44 -1.74
CA ASP A 88 -11.31 11.15 -1.77
C ASP A 88 -10.72 10.23 -0.68
N PRO A 89 -11.54 9.77 0.30
CA PRO A 89 -11.06 8.91 1.37
C PRO A 89 -10.63 7.51 0.88
N ASP A 90 -11.03 7.09 -0.32
CA ASP A 90 -10.59 5.84 -0.96
C ASP A 90 -9.41 6.06 -1.92
N GLY A 91 -8.90 7.29 -2.03
CA GLY A 91 -7.67 7.62 -2.75
C GLY A 91 -6.45 7.55 -1.84
N PHE A 92 -5.62 8.60 -1.87
CA PHE A 92 -4.42 8.70 -1.03
C PHE A 92 -4.71 8.54 0.48
N PHE A 93 -5.89 8.97 0.94
CA PHE A 93 -6.26 8.97 2.35
C PHE A 93 -6.77 7.63 2.90
N LEU A 94 -6.78 6.57 2.08
CA LEU A 94 -7.27 5.24 2.43
C LEU A 94 -6.77 4.70 3.78
N PHE A 95 -5.51 5.02 4.13
CA PHE A 95 -4.89 4.59 5.39
C PHE A 95 -5.67 5.03 6.64
N ARG A 96 -6.45 6.12 6.58
CA ARG A 96 -7.30 6.58 7.69
C ARG A 96 -8.47 5.64 7.94
N ASN A 97 -9.08 5.13 6.86
CA ASN A 97 -10.16 4.15 6.95
C ASN A 97 -9.63 2.82 7.47
N TYR A 98 -8.42 2.43 7.07
CA TYR A 98 -7.74 1.26 7.66
C TYR A 98 -7.47 1.47 9.15
N ASN A 99 -6.99 2.64 9.57
CA ASN A 99 -6.77 2.92 10.99
C ASN A 99 -8.07 2.86 11.79
N THR A 100 -9.19 3.34 11.23
CA THR A 100 -10.51 3.21 11.87
C THR A 100 -10.90 1.75 12.13
N ILE A 101 -10.58 0.85 11.19
CA ILE A 101 -10.80 -0.60 11.37
C ILE A 101 -9.85 -1.16 12.42
N VAL A 102 -8.56 -0.82 12.32
CA VAL A 102 -7.52 -1.30 13.23
C VAL A 102 -7.80 -0.87 14.68
N GLU A 103 -8.17 0.40 14.92
CA GLU A 103 -8.53 0.90 16.25
C GLU A 103 -9.80 0.25 16.79
N ARG A 104 -10.80 0.01 15.94
CA ARG A 104 -12.02 -0.71 16.35
C ARG A 104 -11.70 -2.14 16.81
N GLU A 105 -10.81 -2.83 16.09
CA GLU A 105 -10.49 -4.23 16.37
C GLU A 105 -9.46 -4.39 17.50
N LEU A 106 -8.49 -3.48 17.62
CA LEU A 106 -7.34 -3.64 18.53
C LEU A 106 -7.29 -2.60 19.66
N GLY A 107 -8.14 -1.58 19.64
CA GLY A 107 -8.11 -0.48 20.60
C GLY A 107 -6.89 0.44 20.48
N ARG A 108 -6.10 0.30 19.41
CA ARG A 108 -4.89 1.09 19.11
C ARG A 108 -4.61 1.07 17.61
N SER A 109 -3.82 2.03 17.13
CA SER A 109 -3.27 1.99 15.77
C SER A 109 -2.20 0.90 15.59
N LEU A 110 -1.97 0.53 14.34
CA LEU A 110 -0.78 -0.18 13.88
C LEU A 110 0.10 0.77 13.07
N PRO A 111 1.44 0.63 13.13
CA PRO A 111 2.33 1.20 12.11
C PRO A 111 1.86 0.87 10.70
N MET A 112 1.82 1.86 9.82
CA MET A 112 1.42 1.72 8.43
C MET A 112 2.51 2.24 7.49
N VAL A 113 2.71 1.52 6.39
CA VAL A 113 3.67 1.87 5.34
C VAL A 113 2.96 1.81 4.00
N GLY A 114 2.93 2.93 3.28
CA GLY A 114 2.47 3.01 1.90
C GLY A 114 3.48 2.31 0.99
N THR A 115 3.13 1.13 0.52
CA THR A 115 4.00 0.28 -0.31
C THR A 115 3.78 0.50 -1.79
N GLU A 116 2.60 0.99 -2.17
CA GLU A 116 2.29 1.40 -3.54
C GLU A 116 1.40 2.65 -3.54
N ALA A 117 1.82 3.66 -4.29
CA ALA A 117 1.13 4.93 -4.43
C ALA A 117 1.40 5.53 -5.81
N GLY A 118 0.77 6.68 -6.07
CA GLY A 118 0.89 7.41 -7.32
C GLY A 118 -0.46 7.82 -7.89
N SER A 119 -0.43 8.27 -9.14
CA SER A 119 -1.59 8.57 -9.98
C SER A 119 -1.32 7.99 -11.35
N TYR A 120 -2.37 7.82 -12.16
CA TYR A 120 -2.28 7.42 -13.55
C TYR A 120 -3.14 8.35 -14.42
N ALA A 121 -3.17 9.64 -14.07
CA ALA A 121 -3.85 10.66 -14.85
C ALA A 121 -3.15 10.88 -16.19
N ASP A 122 -3.93 10.96 -17.28
CA ASP A 122 -3.39 11.10 -18.64
C ASP A 122 -2.58 12.40 -18.85
N ASP A 123 -2.90 13.47 -18.11
CA ASP A 123 -2.13 14.72 -18.12
C ASP A 123 -0.97 14.62 -17.10
N PRO A 124 0.31 14.62 -17.56
CA PRO A 124 1.47 14.54 -16.67
C PRO A 124 1.56 15.68 -15.65
N ASN A 125 0.94 16.84 -15.92
CA ASN A 125 0.89 17.92 -14.93
C ASN A 125 -0.09 17.60 -13.80
N VAL A 126 -1.22 16.96 -14.10
CA VAL A 126 -2.18 16.50 -13.09
C VAL A 126 -1.57 15.35 -12.29
N GLU A 127 -0.96 14.37 -12.96
CA GLU A 127 -0.26 13.27 -12.29
C GLU A 127 0.84 13.79 -11.35
N LYS A 128 1.66 14.73 -11.83
CA LYS A 128 2.67 15.42 -11.01
C LYS A 128 2.05 16.09 -9.78
N GLN A 129 0.94 16.80 -9.92
CA GLN A 129 0.29 17.46 -8.79
C GLN A 129 -0.16 16.46 -7.73
N PHE A 130 -0.75 15.33 -8.15
CA PHE A 130 -1.13 14.25 -7.23
C PHE A 130 0.09 13.66 -6.52
N ILE A 131 1.13 13.29 -7.25
CA ILE A 131 2.33 12.69 -6.64
C ILE A 131 3.00 13.70 -5.68
N SER A 132 3.21 14.95 -6.11
CA SER A 132 3.79 15.99 -5.26
C SER A 132 2.97 16.24 -4.00
N PHE A 133 1.64 16.16 -4.07
CA PHE A 133 0.77 16.25 -2.91
C PHE A 133 1.03 15.10 -1.92
N GLN A 134 1.08 13.85 -2.38
CA GLN A 134 1.32 12.68 -1.53
C GLN A 134 2.64 12.80 -0.74
N TYR A 135 3.72 13.18 -1.42
CA TYR A 135 5.04 13.33 -0.78
C TYR A 135 5.09 14.54 0.17
N ASN A 136 4.50 15.68 -0.19
CA ASN A 136 4.45 16.84 0.72
C ASN A 136 3.59 16.57 1.95
N TYR A 137 2.50 15.80 1.80
CA TYR A 137 1.62 15.43 2.91
C TYR A 137 2.39 14.70 4.02
N MET A 138 3.37 13.87 3.67
CA MET A 138 4.17 13.10 4.64
C MET A 138 4.92 13.95 5.66
N GLN A 139 5.13 15.25 5.40
CA GLN A 139 5.74 16.16 6.38
C GLN A 139 4.90 16.31 7.67
N ASN A 140 3.60 16.12 7.58
CA ASN A 140 2.64 16.25 8.68
C ASN A 140 1.68 15.07 8.76
N ALA A 141 2.08 13.90 8.25
CA ALA A 141 1.25 12.71 8.27
C ALA A 141 0.93 12.27 9.71
N GLU A 142 -0.16 11.53 9.83
CA GLU A 142 -0.58 10.89 11.07
C GLU A 142 0.55 10.03 11.63
N PRO A 143 0.73 9.97 12.97
CA PRO A 143 1.90 9.34 13.60
C PRO A 143 2.00 7.83 13.37
N TYR A 144 0.94 7.21 12.87
CA TYR A 144 0.90 5.80 12.50
C TYR A 144 1.19 5.54 11.02
N PHE A 145 1.38 6.57 10.18
CA PHE A 145 1.66 6.42 8.76
C PHE A 145 3.06 6.94 8.41
N PHE A 146 4.00 6.03 8.15
CA PHE A 146 5.43 6.34 8.19
C PHE A 146 6.08 6.65 6.85
N ALA A 147 5.58 6.07 5.76
CA ALA A 147 6.19 6.24 4.44
C ALA A 147 5.17 6.06 3.33
N VAL A 148 5.50 6.61 2.17
CA VAL A 148 4.80 6.45 0.89
C VAL A 148 5.83 6.09 -0.16
N SER A 149 5.53 5.04 -0.93
CA SER A 149 6.38 4.56 -2.01
C SER A 149 5.61 4.66 -3.32
N TYR A 150 6.12 5.45 -4.27
CA TYR A 150 5.60 5.44 -5.63
C TYR A 150 5.86 4.06 -6.26
N TRP A 151 4.86 3.47 -6.92
CA TRP A 151 4.91 2.07 -7.34
C TRP A 151 6.02 1.78 -8.36
N LEU A 152 6.01 2.45 -9.52
CA LEU A 152 6.81 2.01 -10.66
C LEU A 152 7.78 3.08 -11.14
N LEU A 153 9.01 3.08 -10.61
CA LEU A 153 10.02 4.05 -11.04
C LEU A 153 10.44 3.83 -12.50
N ALA A 154 10.80 2.61 -12.86
CA ALA A 154 11.26 2.22 -14.20
C ALA A 154 10.92 0.75 -14.43
N ASN A 155 10.51 0.39 -15.65
CA ASN A 155 10.29 -1.01 -16.03
C ASN A 155 11.26 -1.41 -17.16
N VAL A 156 11.06 -0.98 -18.42
CA VAL A 156 12.03 -1.30 -19.49
C VAL A 156 13.41 -0.72 -19.21
N GLU A 157 13.48 0.55 -18.77
CA GLU A 157 14.73 1.18 -18.32
C GLU A 157 15.34 0.48 -17.08
N GLY A 158 14.52 -0.23 -16.30
CA GLY A 158 14.94 -1.05 -15.16
C GLY A 158 15.34 -2.49 -15.53
N GLY A 159 15.29 -2.87 -16.81
CA GLY A 159 15.58 -4.23 -17.30
C GLY A 159 14.37 -5.17 -17.33
N GLY A 160 13.16 -4.67 -17.09
CA GLY A 160 11.91 -5.40 -17.24
C GLY A 160 11.57 -5.73 -18.70
N HIS A 161 10.71 -6.72 -18.89
CA HIS A 161 10.31 -7.23 -20.22
C HIS A 161 8.79 -7.25 -20.43
N ASP A 162 8.01 -7.03 -19.38
CA ASP A 162 6.56 -6.93 -19.46
C ASP A 162 6.16 -5.47 -19.65
N ASN A 163 5.60 -5.14 -20.81
CA ASN A 163 5.23 -3.77 -21.16
C ASN A 163 3.84 -3.36 -20.64
N GLN A 164 3.11 -4.24 -19.94
CA GLN A 164 1.73 -3.98 -19.50
C GLN A 164 1.59 -2.68 -18.71
N TRP A 165 2.59 -2.36 -17.88
CA TRP A 165 2.57 -1.19 -16.97
C TRP A 165 3.62 -0.12 -17.31
N GLU A 166 4.34 -0.26 -18.44
CA GLU A 166 5.41 0.67 -18.82
C GLU A 166 4.92 2.14 -18.87
N TRP A 167 3.66 2.34 -19.22
CA TRP A 167 3.06 3.67 -19.32
C TRP A 167 2.93 4.41 -17.98
N GLN A 168 2.96 3.70 -16.85
CA GLN A 168 2.94 4.28 -15.49
C GLN A 168 4.35 4.53 -14.91
N THR A 169 5.41 4.27 -15.66
CA THR A 169 6.77 4.47 -15.15
C THR A 169 7.18 5.95 -15.16
N LEU A 170 7.99 6.35 -14.18
CA LEU A 170 8.60 7.69 -14.16
C LEU A 170 9.76 7.82 -15.17
N PHE A 171 10.43 6.73 -15.48
CA PHE A 171 11.54 6.67 -16.43
C PHE A 171 11.23 5.68 -17.56
N ARG A 172 11.27 6.19 -18.79
CA ARG A 172 11.00 5.45 -20.03
C ARG A 172 12.07 5.77 -21.09
N PRO A 173 12.23 4.93 -22.12
CA PRO A 173 13.09 5.26 -23.25
C PRO A 173 12.73 6.61 -23.89
N GLY A 174 13.64 7.57 -23.78
CA GLY A 174 13.46 8.93 -24.30
C GLY A 174 12.49 9.83 -23.52
N TYR A 175 12.05 9.42 -22.32
CA TYR A 175 11.12 10.19 -21.50
C TYR A 175 11.43 10.10 -20.00
N VAL A 176 11.35 11.24 -19.33
CA VAL A 176 11.40 11.36 -17.86
C VAL A 176 10.18 12.12 -17.40
N HIS A 177 9.43 11.56 -16.44
CA HIS A 177 8.20 12.17 -15.95
C HIS A 177 8.49 13.52 -15.28
N PRO A 178 7.69 14.58 -15.52
CA PRO A 178 7.92 15.90 -14.93
C PRO A 178 7.99 15.94 -13.41
N VAL A 179 7.40 14.98 -12.69
CA VAL A 179 7.55 14.89 -11.22
C VAL A 179 9.00 14.68 -10.80
N VAL A 180 9.79 13.97 -11.63
CA VAL A 180 11.21 13.76 -11.36
C VAL A 180 11.97 15.07 -11.53
N THR A 181 11.78 15.76 -12.65
CA THR A 181 12.53 16.97 -12.99
C THR A 181 12.11 18.20 -12.19
N ASP A 182 10.82 18.33 -11.89
CA ASP A 182 10.26 19.56 -11.34
C ASP A 182 10.01 19.49 -9.84
N PHE A 183 9.92 18.28 -9.25
CA PHE A 183 9.62 18.09 -7.83
C PHE A 183 10.74 17.35 -7.10
N PHE A 184 11.10 16.12 -7.49
CA PHE A 184 12.14 15.35 -6.79
C PHE A 184 13.54 15.93 -6.96
N TYR A 185 13.88 16.41 -8.16
CA TYR A 185 15.17 17.02 -8.49
C TYR A 185 15.09 18.55 -8.58
N GLN A 186 14.46 19.19 -7.60
CA GLN A 186 14.67 20.62 -7.39
C GLN A 186 16.09 20.81 -6.85
N ARG A 187 17.00 21.35 -7.67
CA ARG A 187 18.26 21.89 -7.15
C ARG A 187 17.87 22.98 -6.14
N SER A 188 18.33 22.86 -4.89
CA SER A 188 18.22 23.95 -3.93
C SER A 188 18.79 25.20 -4.58
N GLN A 189 17.93 26.19 -4.85
CA GLN A 189 18.37 27.54 -5.19
C GLN A 189 18.92 28.22 -3.95
#